data_AF-A0A3C1LAC7-F1
#
_entry.id   AF-A0A3C1LAC7-F1
#
_cell.length_a   1.000
_cell.length_b   1.000
_cell.length_c   1.000
_cell.angle_alpha   90.00
_cell.angle_beta   90.00
_cell.angle_gamma   90.00
#
_symmetry.space_group_name_H-M   'P 1'
#
loop_
_entity.id
_entity.type
_entity.pdbx_description
1 polymer ?
#
loop_
_entity_poly.entity_id
_entity_poly.type
_entity_poly.pdbx_seq_one_letter_code
_entity_poly.pdbx_strand_id
1 'polypeptide(L)'
;TGEKGSVRARMAHDLMAAHASGRLRATLARASDFYGPHVIGAALGERVLPNVLAGKKVSLLGALDIPHSVSFMPDVVTTMVTIAGDERAWGKPWHVPNAPAVSQRTTIEAFATAAGT
;
A
#
# COMPACT_ATOMS: atom_id res chain seq x y z
N THR A 1 4.02 -1.67 17.13
CA THR A 1 3.99 -0.58 18.12
C THR A 1 5.40 -0.02 18.24
N GLY A 2 5.61 1.20 17.76
CA GLY A 2 6.91 1.85 17.72
C GLY A 2 6.71 3.31 17.33
N GLU A 3 7.71 4.16 17.55
CA GLU A 3 7.57 5.62 17.39
C GLU A 3 6.94 6.02 16.06
N LYS A 4 7.46 5.48 14.95
CA LYS A 4 6.92 5.70 13.59
C LYS A 4 5.44 5.31 13.46
N GLY A 5 5.04 4.19 14.06
CA GLY A 5 3.65 3.72 14.03
C GLY A 5 2.72 4.62 14.85
N SER A 6 3.17 5.02 16.04
CA SER A 6 2.41 5.92 16.93
C SER A 6 2.23 7.30 16.31
N VAL A 7 3.25 7.84 15.64
CA VAL A 7 3.15 9.11 14.90
C VAL A 7 2.11 9.01 13.78
N ARG A 8 2.15 7.95 12.96
CA ARG A 8 1.18 7.75 11.88
C ARG A 8 -0.26 7.59 12.39
N ALA A 9 -0.44 6.88 13.50
CA ALA A 9 -1.75 6.73 14.14
C ALA A 9 -2.29 8.09 14.62
N ARG A 10 -1.44 8.91 15.26
CA ARG A 10 -1.80 10.27 15.67
C ARG A 10 -2.14 11.16 14.48
N MET A 11 -1.34 11.16 13.42
CA MET A 11 -1.62 11.92 12.20
C MET A 11 -2.99 11.57 11.60
N ALA A 12 -3.33 10.28 11.55
CA ALA A 12 -4.64 9.85 11.06
C ALA A 12 -5.78 10.33 11.98
N HIS A 13 -5.60 10.22 13.30
CA HIS A 13 -6.57 10.72 14.28
C HIS A 13 -6.79 12.24 14.14
N ASP A 14 -5.71 13.01 14.07
CA ASP A 14 -5.77 14.47 13.99
C ASP A 14 -6.45 14.94 12.69
N LEU A 15 -6.21 14.25 11.57
CA LEU A 15 -6.90 14.51 10.31
C LEU A 15 -8.41 14.27 10.43
N MET A 16 -8.83 13.16 11.04
CA MET A 16 -10.24 12.84 11.20
C MET A 16 -10.93 13.77 12.21
N ALA A 17 -10.24 14.18 13.27
CA ALA A 17 -10.75 15.18 14.22
C ALA A 17 -10.90 16.56 13.56
N ALA A 18 -9.96 16.95 12.68
CA ALA A 18 -10.08 18.16 11.88
C ALA A 18 -11.29 18.12 10.94
N HIS A 19 -11.60 16.96 10.37
CA HIS A 19 -12.83 16.78 9.60
C HIS A 19 -14.09 16.87 10.45
N ALA A 20 -14.16 16.14 11.57
CA ALA A 20 -15.31 16.12 12.46
C ALA A 20 -15.64 17.51 13.04
N SER A 21 -14.62 18.36 13.24
CA SER A 21 -14.78 19.75 13.69
C SER A 21 -15.13 20.73 12.56
N GLY A 22 -15.28 20.27 11.31
CA GLY A 22 -15.60 21.11 10.16
C GLY A 22 -14.45 21.99 9.66
N ARG A 23 -13.23 21.85 10.21
CA ARG A 23 -12.06 22.64 9.79
C ARG A 23 -11.56 22.27 8.40
N LEU A 24 -11.78 21.03 7.98
CA LEU A 24 -11.41 20.53 6.66
C LEU A 24 -12.33 19.41 6.19
N ARG A 25 -12.36 19.15 4.88
CA ARG A 25 -12.97 17.94 4.32
C ARG A 25 -11.86 16.90 4.13
N ALA A 26 -11.95 15.77 4.84
CA ALA A 26 -10.96 14.71 4.71
C ALA A 26 -11.57 13.31 4.67
N THR A 27 -10.83 12.44 4.01
CA THR A 27 -11.01 11.00 3.91
C THR A 27 -9.62 10.36 3.92
N LEU A 28 -9.54 9.04 4.12
CA LEU A 28 -8.28 8.31 4.23
C LEU A 28 -8.28 7.07 3.34
N ALA A 29 -7.27 6.90 2.49
CA ALA A 29 -6.97 5.62 1.85
C ALA A 29 -5.95 4.82 2.67
N ARG A 30 -6.18 3.52 2.84
CA ARG A 30 -5.29 2.57 3.52
C ARG A 30 -4.81 1.53 2.51
N ALA A 31 -3.63 1.78 1.96
CA ALA A 31 -2.90 0.84 1.10
C ALA A 31 -2.00 -0.09 1.94
N SER A 32 -1.67 -1.24 1.38
CA SER A 32 -0.58 -2.10 1.86
C SER A 32 0.76 -1.67 1.24
N ASP A 33 1.80 -2.50 1.38
CA ASP A 33 3.03 -2.35 0.60
C ASP A 33 2.71 -2.34 -0.89
N PHE A 34 3.28 -1.37 -1.60
CA PHE A 34 2.86 -1.05 -2.97
C PHE A 34 3.92 -1.40 -4.02
N TYR A 35 3.43 -1.81 -5.19
CA TYR A 35 4.22 -2.17 -6.37
C TYR A 35 3.60 -1.57 -7.64
N GLY A 36 4.35 -1.58 -8.74
CA GLY A 36 3.88 -1.13 -10.05
C GLY A 36 4.61 0.13 -10.55
N PRO A 37 4.08 0.75 -11.63
CA PRO A 37 4.71 1.90 -12.27
C PRO A 37 4.96 3.06 -11.30
N HIS A 38 6.11 3.72 -11.46
CA HIS A 38 6.52 4.92 -10.70
C HIS A 38 6.63 4.75 -9.17
N VAL A 39 6.60 3.52 -8.66
CA VAL A 39 6.81 3.25 -7.24
C VAL A 39 8.29 3.43 -6.88
N ILE A 40 8.57 4.49 -6.13
CA ILE A 40 9.89 4.84 -5.58
C ILE A 40 9.90 4.79 -4.05
N GLY A 41 11.04 4.46 -3.43
CA GLY A 41 11.19 4.45 -1.97
C GLY A 41 10.38 3.39 -1.21
N ALA A 42 9.82 2.39 -1.90
CA ALA A 42 9.06 1.29 -1.30
C ALA A 42 9.74 -0.06 -1.49
N ALA A 43 9.45 -1.00 -0.58
CA ALA A 43 10.08 -2.32 -0.57
C ALA A 43 9.85 -3.07 -1.89
N LEU A 44 8.60 -3.13 -2.37
CA LEU A 44 8.23 -3.77 -3.63
C LEU A 44 8.43 -2.88 -4.87
N GLY A 45 8.97 -1.68 -4.70
CA GLY A 45 9.44 -0.85 -5.81
C GLY A 45 10.91 -1.11 -6.09
N GLU A 46 11.71 -0.06 -5.93
CA GLU A 46 13.14 0.01 -6.27
C GLU A 46 14.02 -1.08 -5.65
N ARG A 47 13.62 -1.67 -4.51
CA ARG A 47 14.42 -2.71 -3.84
C ARG A 47 14.21 -4.12 -4.40
N VAL A 48 13.00 -4.45 -4.83
CA VAL A 48 12.61 -5.83 -5.20
C VAL A 48 12.47 -5.97 -6.70
N LEU A 49 11.64 -5.15 -7.35
CA LEU A 49 11.29 -5.30 -8.76
C LEU A 49 12.53 -5.29 -9.69
N PRO A 50 13.51 -4.38 -9.53
CA PRO A 50 14.71 -4.41 -10.38
C PRO A 50 15.53 -5.69 -10.26
N ASN A 51 15.58 -6.30 -9.07
CA ASN A 51 16.28 -7.55 -8.85
C ASN A 51 15.51 -8.73 -9.47
N VAL A 52 14.18 -8.76 -9.33
CA VAL A 52 13.34 -9.76 -10.01
C VAL A 52 13.54 -9.69 -11.52
N LEU A 53 13.39 -8.50 -12.11
CA LEU A 53 13.56 -8.29 -13.57
C LEU A 53 14.97 -8.65 -14.08
N ALA A 54 15.97 -8.67 -13.20
CA ALA A 54 17.34 -9.04 -13.52
C ALA A 54 17.68 -10.51 -13.20
N GLY A 55 16.71 -11.34 -12.77
CA GLY A 55 16.95 -12.71 -12.32
C GLY A 55 17.84 -12.82 -11.08
N LYS A 56 17.86 -11.79 -10.23
CA LYS A 56 18.70 -11.70 -9.03
C LYS A 56 17.91 -12.00 -7.77
N LYS A 57 18.63 -12.47 -6.74
CA LYS A 57 18.05 -12.72 -5.42
C LYS A 57 17.46 -11.43 -4.82
N VAL A 58 16.31 -11.56 -4.17
CA VAL A 58 15.64 -10.48 -3.43
C VAL A 58 15.72 -10.70 -1.93
N SER A 59 15.72 -9.61 -1.16
CA SER A 59 15.67 -9.64 0.30
C SER A 59 14.40 -8.95 0.79
N LEU A 60 13.60 -9.72 1.53
CA LEU A 60 12.34 -9.30 2.12
C LEU A 60 12.44 -9.30 3.65
N LEU A 61 11.61 -8.49 4.30
CA LEU A 61 11.52 -8.43 5.75
C LEU A 61 10.41 -9.35 6.25
N GLY A 62 10.62 -9.97 7.41
CA GLY A 62 9.63 -10.81 8.07
C GLY A 62 9.55 -12.24 7.53
N ALA A 63 8.54 -12.98 8.00
CA ALA A 63 8.27 -14.34 7.55
C ALA A 63 7.68 -14.33 6.14
N LEU A 64 8.21 -15.19 5.26
CA LEU A 64 7.86 -15.16 3.84
C LEU A 64 6.55 -15.88 3.51
N ASP A 65 6.14 -16.80 4.38
CA ASP A 65 5.09 -17.78 4.13
C ASP A 65 3.79 -17.47 4.91
N ILE A 66 3.63 -16.21 5.37
CA ILE A 66 2.41 -15.69 6.03
C ILE A 66 1.60 -14.87 5.01
N PRO A 67 0.26 -14.94 5.02
CA PRO A 67 -0.58 -14.09 4.17
C PRO A 67 -0.24 -12.60 4.32
N HIS A 68 0.05 -11.95 3.19
CA HIS A 68 0.40 -10.55 3.06
C HIS A 68 -0.27 -9.96 1.82
N SER A 69 -1.01 -8.87 1.98
CA SER A 69 -1.60 -8.16 0.83
C SER A 69 -0.58 -7.19 0.24
N VAL A 70 -0.62 -6.99 -1.07
CA VAL A 70 0.17 -5.97 -1.76
C VAL A 70 -0.73 -5.11 -2.63
N SER A 71 -0.50 -3.80 -2.63
CA SER A 71 -1.33 -2.85 -3.37
C SER A 71 -0.70 -2.46 -4.69
N PHE A 72 -1.45 -2.64 -5.78
CA PHE A 72 -1.02 -2.18 -7.09
C PHE A 72 -1.19 -0.65 -7.17
N MET A 73 -0.14 0.08 -7.55
CA MET A 73 -0.15 1.54 -7.48
C MET A 73 -1.29 2.20 -8.27
N PRO A 74 -1.64 1.74 -9.50
CA PRO A 74 -2.83 2.21 -10.19
C PRO A 74 -4.15 2.05 -9.42
N ASP A 75 -4.31 0.99 -8.63
CA ASP A 75 -5.52 0.78 -7.79
C ASP A 75 -5.52 1.72 -6.57
N VAL A 76 -4.34 2.01 -6.01
CA VAL A 76 -4.18 3.03 -4.95
C VAL A 76 -4.60 4.40 -5.48
N VAL A 77 -4.10 4.79 -6.66
CA VAL A 77 -4.45 6.06 -7.30
C VAL A 77 -5.94 6.12 -7.62
N THR A 78 -6.49 5.07 -8.21
CA THR A 78 -7.93 4.98 -8.52
C THR A 78 -8.77 5.12 -7.25
N THR A 79 -8.37 4.46 -6.17
CA THR A 79 -9.05 4.58 -4.86
C THR A 79 -9.00 6.03 -4.38
N MET A 80 -7.82 6.65 -4.37
CA MET A 80 -7.65 8.03 -3.89
C MET A 80 -8.47 9.04 -4.69
N VAL A 81 -8.45 8.96 -6.02
CA VAL A 81 -9.24 9.82 -6.91
C VAL A 81 -10.74 9.62 -6.67
N THR A 82 -11.17 8.37 -6.54
CA THR A 82 -12.58 8.04 -6.30
C THR A 82 -13.07 8.61 -4.97
N ILE A 83 -12.36 8.36 -3.86
CA ILE A 83 -12.81 8.82 -2.54
C ILE A 83 -12.69 10.33 -2.37
N ALA A 84 -11.82 11.00 -3.12
CA ALA A 84 -11.72 12.45 -3.12
C ALA A 84 -12.92 13.15 -3.78
N GLY A 85 -13.63 12.45 -4.68
CA GLY A 85 -14.79 12.98 -5.41
C GLY A 85 -16.15 12.51 -4.89
N ASP A 86 -16.20 11.62 -3.89
CA ASP A 86 -17.43 10.98 -3.42
C ASP A 86 -17.85 11.49 -2.04
N GLU A 87 -19.02 12.12 -1.95
CA GLU A 87 -19.57 12.64 -0.69
C GLU A 87 -19.70 11.57 0.41
N ARG A 88 -19.91 10.31 0.03
CA ARG A 88 -20.08 9.20 0.97
C ARG A 88 -18.77 8.83 1.69
N ALA A 89 -17.64 9.27 1.13
CA ALA A 89 -16.30 8.91 1.57
C ALA A 89 -15.73 9.84 2.64
N TRP A 90 -16.26 11.06 2.77
CA TRP A 90 -15.82 12.01 3.78
C TRP A 90 -16.02 11.47 5.20
N GLY A 91 -15.07 11.76 6.08
CA GLY A 91 -15.12 11.32 7.47
C GLY A 91 -14.87 9.84 7.68
N LYS A 92 -14.41 9.10 6.66
CA LYS A 92 -14.18 7.65 6.75
C LYS A 92 -12.81 7.22 6.21
N PRO A 93 -12.23 6.15 6.79
CA PRO A 93 -11.14 5.42 6.17
C PRO A 93 -11.65 4.37 5.18
N TRP A 94 -10.89 4.16 4.12
CA TRP A 94 -11.16 3.19 3.06
C TRP A 94 -9.93 2.32 2.83
N HIS A 95 -10.11 1.00 2.79
CA HIS A 95 -9.06 0.10 2.36
C HIS A 95 -8.97 0.11 0.84
N VAL A 96 -7.75 0.24 0.31
CA VAL A 96 -7.52 0.04 -1.12
C VAL A 96 -7.85 -1.42 -1.45
N PRO A 97 -8.68 -1.70 -2.48
CA PRO A 97 -8.92 -3.06 -2.92
C PRO A 97 -7.62 -3.74 -3.32
N ASN A 98 -7.42 -4.98 -2.88
CA ASN A 98 -6.27 -5.80 -3.26
C ASN A 98 -6.78 -7.17 -3.73
N ALA A 99 -5.95 -7.86 -4.51
CA ALA A 99 -6.12 -9.30 -4.72
C ALA A 99 -6.08 -10.06 -3.38
N PRO A 100 -6.63 -11.28 -3.30
CA PRO A 100 -6.56 -12.10 -2.10
C PRO A 100 -5.12 -12.18 -1.55
N ALA A 101 -4.98 -12.08 -0.23
CA ALA A 101 -3.68 -12.15 0.42
C ALA A 101 -3.03 -13.51 0.16
N VAL A 102 -1.82 -13.48 -0.40
CA VAL A 102 -0.95 -14.65 -0.56
C VAL A 102 0.33 -14.43 0.23
N SER A 103 1.23 -15.40 0.25
CA SER A 103 2.51 -15.20 0.91
C SER A 103 3.40 -14.19 0.15
N GLN A 104 4.38 -13.59 0.85
CA GLN A 104 5.36 -12.74 0.17
C GLN A 104 6.16 -13.54 -0.86
N ARG A 105 6.47 -14.81 -0.56
CA ARG A 105 7.13 -15.73 -1.51
C ARG A 105 6.32 -15.88 -2.80
N THR A 106 5.04 -16.21 -2.69
CA THR A 106 4.13 -16.38 -3.84
C THR A 106 4.01 -15.08 -4.64
N THR A 107 4.02 -13.93 -3.98
CA THR A 107 4.02 -12.63 -4.67
C THR A 107 5.27 -12.44 -5.53
N ILE A 108 6.46 -12.76 -5.02
CA ILE A 108 7.71 -12.65 -5.78
C ILE A 108 7.76 -13.66 -6.92
N GLU A 109 7.31 -14.90 -6.68
CA GLU A 109 7.21 -15.94 -7.73
C GLU A 109 6.28 -15.50 -8.86
N ALA A 110 5.18 -14.83 -8.55
CA ALA A 110 4.28 -14.26 -9.56
C ALA A 110 4.97 -13.15 -10.37
N PHE A 111 5.74 -12.27 -9.73
CA PHE A 111 6.51 -11.24 -10.43
C PHE A 111 7.59 -11.84 -11.33
N ALA A 112 8.33 -12.84 -10.84
CA ALA A 112 9.37 -13.54 -11.58
C ALA A 112 8.78 -14.28 -12.80
N THR A 113 7.67 -14.98 -12.61
CA THR A 113 6.92 -15.65 -13.68
C THR A 113 6.48 -14.66 -14.76
N ALA A 114 5.93 -13.51 -14.36
CA ALA A 114 5.51 -12.47 -15.30
C ALA A 114 6.69 -11.82 -16.03
N ALA A 115 7.87 -11.76 -15.40
CA ALA A 115 9.10 -11.22 -15.96
C ALA A 115 9.89 -12.22 -16.83
N GLY A 116 9.60 -13.52 -16.73
CA GLY A 116 10.36 -14.57 -17.40
C GLY A 116 11.75 -14.81 -16.79
N THR A 117 11.90 -14.61 -15.49
CA THR A 117 13.17 -14.68 -14.73
C THR A 117 13.14 -15.70 -13.61
#